data_AF-A0A6P0SCD9-F1
#
_entry.id   AF-A0A6P0SCD9-F1
#
_cell.length_a   1.000
_cell.length_b   1.000
_cell.length_c   1.000
_cell.angle_alpha   90.00
_cell.angle_beta   90.00
_cell.angle_gamma   90.00
#
_symmetry.space_group_name_H-M   'P 1'
#
loop_
_entity.id
_entity.type
_entity.pdbx_description
1 polymer ?
#
loop_
_entity_poly.entity_id
_entity_poly.type
_entity_poly.pdbx_seq_one_letter_code
_entity_poly.pdbx_strand_id
1 'polypeptide(L)'
;MLSPRELIDEAFRHYRLWQENGDETEYQQWVRGFKTQVQLTLETWWSAAVAEAGKLLRSLKQKAAQWWYFLDHPQVPPDNNLAERSLGLAVTKRKVSGGSRSEERFQQTANLLHDQSKLAVFNNGQSWIF
;
A
#
# COMPACT_ATOMS: atom_id res chain seq x y z
N MET A 1 1.26 25.19 -3.05
CA MET A 1 1.22 24.05 -2.12
C MET A 1 0.38 22.98 -2.79
N LEU A 2 0.92 21.79 -3.02
CA LEU A 2 0.20 20.74 -3.74
C LEU A 2 -0.91 20.18 -2.87
N SER A 3 -2.06 19.92 -3.48
CA SER A 3 -3.16 19.15 -2.93
C SER A 3 -2.77 17.66 -2.78
N PRO A 4 -3.51 16.86 -1.98
CA PRO A 4 -3.23 15.43 -1.82
C PRO A 4 -3.23 14.67 -3.13
N ARG A 5 -4.11 15.07 -4.05
CA ARG A 5 -4.21 14.48 -5.38
C ARG A 5 -2.96 14.76 -6.21
N GLU A 6 -2.50 16.01 -6.22
CA GLU A 6 -1.31 16.40 -7.00
C GLU A 6 -0.04 15.69 -6.52
N LEU A 7 0.10 15.46 -5.20
CA LEU A 7 1.21 14.65 -4.66
C LEU A 7 1.20 13.21 -5.18
N ILE A 8 0.01 12.59 -5.23
CA ILE A 8 -0.14 11.21 -5.74
C ILE A 8 0.17 11.16 -7.24
N ASP A 9 -0.38 12.09 -8.02
CA ASP A 9 -0.17 12.18 -9.47
C ASP A 9 1.30 12.46 -9.83
N GLU A 10 2.00 13.25 -9.01
CA GLU A 10 3.44 13.46 -9.15
C GLU A 10 4.24 12.19 -8.86
N ALA A 11 3.93 11.50 -7.76
CA ALA A 11 4.63 10.26 -7.40
C ALA A 11 4.51 9.18 -8.48
N PHE A 12 3.31 9.00 -9.03
CA PHE A 12 3.10 8.03 -10.12
C PHE A 12 3.78 8.43 -11.42
N ARG A 13 3.85 9.72 -11.75
CA ARG A 13 4.61 10.18 -12.92
C ARG A 13 6.08 9.86 -12.80
N HIS A 14 6.71 10.20 -11.68
CA HIS A 14 8.15 9.99 -11.50
C HIS A 14 8.51 8.51 -11.37
N TYR A 15 7.65 7.72 -10.73
CA TYR A 15 7.80 6.26 -10.73
C TYR A 15 7.76 5.69 -12.16
N ARG A 16 6.83 6.14 -13.00
CA ARG A 16 6.77 5.70 -14.42
C ARG A 16 8.00 6.15 -15.21
N LEU A 17 8.43 7.40 -15.05
CA LEU A 17 9.63 7.93 -15.70
C LEU A 17 10.88 7.12 -15.34
N TRP A 18 11.03 6.73 -14.08
CA TRP A 18 12.12 5.85 -13.66
C TRP A 18 12.02 4.45 -14.29
N GLN A 19 10.82 3.87 -14.39
CA GLN A 19 10.64 2.59 -15.08
C GLN A 19 11.02 2.66 -16.57
N GLU A 20 10.84 3.81 -17.22
CA GLU A 20 11.19 4.03 -18.63
C GLU A 20 12.69 4.31 -18.83
N ASN A 21 13.28 5.14 -17.96
CA ASN A 21 14.64 5.66 -18.16
C ASN A 21 15.72 4.86 -17.41
N GLY A 22 15.37 4.20 -16.31
CA GLY A 22 16.30 3.41 -15.48
C GLY A 22 17.36 4.21 -14.71
N ASP A 23 17.27 5.55 -14.68
CA ASP A 23 18.23 6.38 -13.94
C ASP A 23 17.93 6.36 -12.43
N GLU A 24 18.63 5.48 -11.73
CA GLU A 24 18.51 5.32 -10.29
C GLU A 24 18.99 6.54 -9.50
N THR A 25 20.00 7.27 -10.01
CA THR A 25 20.59 8.39 -9.26
C THR A 25 19.65 9.58 -9.26
N GLU A 26 19.10 9.92 -10.44
CA GLU A 26 18.09 10.96 -10.58
C GLU A 26 16.83 10.63 -9.76
N TYR A 27 16.38 9.37 -9.84
CA TYR A 27 15.20 8.92 -9.10
C TYR A 27 15.39 9.03 -7.59
N GLN A 28 16.49 8.54 -7.04
CA GLN A 28 16.77 8.60 -5.60
C GLN A 28 16.91 10.04 -5.08
N GLN A 29 17.49 10.94 -5.89
CA GLN A 29 17.55 12.36 -5.56
C GLN A 29 16.15 12.97 -5.51
N TRP A 30 15.31 12.68 -6.50
CA TRP A 30 13.92 13.13 -6.53
C TRP A 30 13.11 12.55 -5.35
N VAL A 31 13.22 11.25 -5.05
CA VAL A 31 12.50 10.60 -3.93
C VAL A 31 12.79 11.30 -2.60
N ARG A 32 14.05 11.67 -2.32
CA ARG A 32 14.43 12.41 -1.09
C ARG A 32 13.76 13.78 -1.03
N GLY A 33 13.77 14.53 -2.13
CA GLY A 33 13.14 15.84 -2.23
C GLY A 33 11.61 15.74 -2.05
N PHE A 34 10.99 14.80 -2.76
CA PHE A 34 9.56 14.54 -2.71
C PHE A 34 9.09 14.19 -1.29
N LYS A 35 9.80 13.30 -0.59
CA LYS A 35 9.46 12.94 0.81
C LYS A 35 9.50 14.13 1.76
N THR A 36 10.47 15.02 1.57
CA THR A 36 10.57 16.27 2.34
C THR A 36 9.36 17.17 2.09
N GLN A 37 8.97 17.33 0.82
CA GLN A 37 7.80 18.11 0.43
C GLN A 37 6.49 17.52 0.95
N VAL A 38 6.33 16.20 0.89
CA VAL A 38 5.19 15.48 1.48
C VAL A 38 5.11 15.78 2.97
N GLN A 39 6.22 15.67 3.71
CA GLN A 39 6.22 15.87 5.15
C GLN A 39 5.80 17.30 5.53
N LEU A 40 6.33 18.31 4.84
CA LEU A 40 5.92 19.71 5.04
C LEU A 40 4.43 19.93 4.73
N THR A 41 3.93 19.30 3.67
CA THR A 41 2.53 19.41 3.26
C THR A 41 1.60 18.79 4.31
N LEU A 42 1.96 17.60 4.82
CA LEU A 42 1.23 16.91 5.88
C LEU A 42 1.25 17.70 7.18
N GLU A 43 2.38 18.26 7.61
CA GLU A 43 2.46 19.07 8.83
C GLU A 43 1.50 20.27 8.78
N THR A 44 1.42 20.91 7.62
CA THR A 44 0.50 22.05 7.37
C THR A 44 -0.97 21.62 7.39
N TRP A 45 -1.32 20.48 6.81
CA TRP A 45 -2.71 19.99 6.86
C TRP A 45 -3.12 19.53 8.26
N TRP A 46 -2.18 19.00 9.03
CA TRP A 46 -2.45 18.56 10.39
C TRP A 46 -2.72 19.70 11.35
N SER A 47 -2.02 20.82 11.19
CA SER A 47 -2.27 22.02 12.02
C SER A 47 -3.65 22.63 11.75
N ALA A 48 -4.24 22.38 10.59
CA ALA A 48 -5.57 22.86 10.20
C ALA A 48 -6.73 21.92 10.59
N ALA A 49 -6.47 20.71 11.08
CA ALA A 49 -7.52 19.71 11.31
C ALA A 49 -8.23 19.86 12.68
N VAL A 50 -9.57 19.92 12.65
CA VAL A 50 -10.44 20.07 13.83
C VAL A 50 -10.74 18.72 14.52
N ALA A 51 -11.10 18.73 15.80
CA ALA A 51 -11.16 17.60 16.73
C ALA A 51 -11.83 16.30 16.22
N GLU A 52 -12.95 16.36 15.50
CA GLU A 52 -13.64 15.15 14.98
C GLU A 52 -12.86 14.45 13.86
N ALA A 53 -12.07 15.19 13.08
CA ALA A 53 -11.15 14.61 12.11
C ALA A 53 -9.88 14.05 12.78
N GLY A 54 -9.64 14.37 14.06
CA GLY A 54 -8.39 14.09 14.77
C GLY A 54 -8.03 12.60 14.90
N LYS A 55 -9.01 11.70 15.03
CA LYS A 55 -8.74 10.24 15.08
C LYS A 55 -8.29 9.70 13.73
N LEU A 56 -9.01 10.07 12.66
CA LEU A 56 -8.68 9.68 11.30
C LEU A 56 -7.33 10.27 10.90
N LEU A 57 -7.12 11.57 11.13
CA LEU A 57 -5.83 12.19 10.90
C LEU A 57 -4.73 11.54 11.73
N ARG A 58 -4.90 11.26 13.02
CA ARG A 58 -3.83 10.60 13.79
C ARG A 58 -3.45 9.24 13.19
N SER A 59 -4.43 8.45 12.76
CA SER A 59 -4.18 7.18 12.07
C SER A 59 -3.49 7.37 10.71
N LEU A 60 -3.92 8.34 9.91
CA LEU A 60 -3.29 8.65 8.62
C LEU A 60 -1.83 9.09 8.81
N LYS A 61 -1.51 9.84 9.86
CA LYS A 61 -0.15 10.33 10.16
C LYS A 61 0.78 9.17 10.45
N GLN A 62 0.33 8.27 11.31
CA GLN A 62 1.11 7.09 11.71
C GLN A 62 1.42 6.19 10.50
N LYS A 63 0.56 6.21 9.47
CA LYS A 63 0.74 5.41 8.25
C LYS A 63 1.30 6.18 7.07
N ALA A 64 1.52 7.50 7.17
CA ALA A 64 1.97 8.33 6.04
C ALA A 64 3.31 7.85 5.47
N ALA A 65 4.21 7.34 6.32
CA ALA A 65 5.47 6.75 5.88
C ALA A 65 5.27 5.49 4.99
N GLN A 66 4.17 4.75 5.19
CA GLN A 66 3.84 3.55 4.42
C GLN A 66 3.25 3.88 3.05
N TRP A 67 2.65 5.05 2.85
CA TRP A 67 2.05 5.44 1.57
C TRP A 67 3.06 5.52 0.43
N TRP A 68 4.31 5.82 0.78
CA TRP A 68 5.40 6.05 -0.17
C TRP A 68 6.42 4.91 -0.16
N TYR A 69 6.06 3.75 0.41
CA TYR A 69 6.96 2.61 0.55
C TYR A 69 7.50 2.12 -0.80
N PHE A 70 6.67 2.15 -1.85
CA PHE A 70 7.06 1.76 -3.20
C PHE A 70 8.16 2.66 -3.82
N LEU A 71 8.37 3.87 -3.28
CA LEU A 71 9.45 4.75 -3.74
C LEU A 71 10.84 4.28 -3.26
N ASP A 72 10.91 3.60 -2.12
CA ASP A 72 12.16 2.97 -1.62
C ASP A 72 12.31 1.54 -2.13
N HIS A 73 11.18 0.92 -2.46
CA HIS A 73 11.08 -0.47 -2.86
C HIS A 73 10.32 -0.59 -4.18
N PRO A 74 10.93 -0.21 -5.31
CA PRO A 74 10.27 -0.16 -6.60
C PRO A 74 9.81 -1.54 -7.13
N GLN A 75 10.27 -2.63 -6.53
CA GLN A 75 9.73 -3.97 -6.76
C GLN A 75 8.29 -4.12 -6.26
N VAL A 76 7.83 -3.25 -5.36
CA VAL A 76 6.46 -3.24 -4.86
C VAL A 76 5.63 -2.32 -5.75
N PRO A 77 4.57 -2.83 -6.41
CA PRO A 77 3.72 -1.98 -7.23
C PRO A 77 3.02 -0.93 -6.36
N PRO A 78 2.79 0.29 -6.89
CA PRO A 78 2.11 1.37 -6.18
C PRO A 78 0.60 1.16 -5.94
N ASP A 79 0.08 -0.05 -6.18
CA ASP A 79 -1.33 -0.38 -6.09
C ASP A 79 -1.64 -1.36 -4.95
N ASN A 80 -2.92 -1.43 -4.57
CA ASN A 80 -3.41 -2.30 -3.50
C ASN A 80 -4.04 -3.60 -4.04
N ASN A 81 -3.83 -3.91 -5.33
CA ASN A 81 -4.62 -4.94 -6.03
C ASN A 81 -4.44 -6.32 -5.39
N LEU A 82 -3.23 -6.66 -4.95
CA LEU A 82 -2.94 -7.95 -4.34
C LEU A 82 -3.60 -8.12 -2.97
N ALA A 83 -3.57 -7.06 -2.15
CA ALA A 83 -4.19 -7.10 -0.82
C ALA A 83 -5.71 -7.20 -0.94
N GLU A 84 -6.32 -6.43 -1.86
CA GLU A 84 -7.76 -6.47 -2.11
C GLU A 84 -8.22 -7.83 -2.63
N ARG A 85 -7.47 -8.44 -3.56
CA ARG A 85 -7.77 -9.79 -4.05
C ARG A 85 -7.69 -10.81 -2.91
N SER A 86 -6.65 -10.74 -2.09
CA SER A 86 -6.45 -11.66 -0.96
C SER A 86 -7.56 -11.53 0.10
N LEU A 87 -7.93 -10.29 0.44
CA LEU A 87 -9.05 -9.99 1.33
C LEU A 87 -10.38 -10.45 0.73
N GLY A 88 -10.60 -10.22 -0.57
CA GLY A 88 -11.80 -10.65 -1.28
C GLY A 88 -11.99 -12.18 -1.25
N LEU A 89 -10.91 -12.94 -1.46
CA LEU A 89 -10.91 -14.40 -1.34
C LEU A 89 -11.24 -14.85 0.09
N ALA A 90 -10.61 -14.22 1.09
CA ALA A 90 -10.88 -14.51 2.50
C ALA A 90 -12.33 -14.23 2.89
N VAL A 91 -12.88 -13.09 2.46
CA VAL A 91 -14.28 -12.68 2.72
C VAL A 91 -15.25 -13.64 2.01
N THR A 92 -14.97 -13.99 0.76
CA THR A 92 -15.81 -14.93 -0.01
C THR A 92 -15.83 -16.29 0.67
N LYS A 93 -14.67 -16.81 1.06
CA LYS A 93 -14.57 -18.09 1.76
C LYS A 93 -15.27 -18.07 3.12
N ARG A 94 -15.15 -16.98 3.89
CA ARG A 94 -15.91 -16.79 5.14
C ARG A 94 -17.42 -16.80 4.89
N LYS A 95 -17.90 -16.11 3.84
CA LYS A 95 -19.33 -16.06 3.49
C LYS A 95 -19.86 -17.45 3.08
N VAL A 96 -19.14 -18.14 2.19
CA VAL A 96 -19.52 -19.49 1.70
C VAL A 96 -19.50 -20.53 2.82
N SER A 97 -18.55 -20.43 3.75
CA SER A 97 -18.46 -21.34 4.91
C SER A 97 -19.36 -20.96 6.09
N GLY A 98 -20.17 -19.89 5.98
CA GLY A 98 -21.04 -19.42 7.06
C GLY A 98 -20.32 -18.81 8.27
N GLY A 99 -18.99 -18.61 8.17
CA GLY A 99 -18.13 -18.15 9.26
C GLY A 99 -17.94 -19.24 10.32
N SER A 100 -16.75 -19.83 10.37
CA SER A 100 -16.44 -20.80 11.42
C SER A 100 -16.34 -20.10 12.78
N ARG A 101 -16.96 -20.70 13.81
CA ARG A 101 -16.95 -20.20 15.19
C ARG A 101 -15.86 -20.83 16.07
N SER A 102 -15.13 -21.83 15.56
CA SER A 102 -14.00 -22.44 16.27
C SER A 102 -12.66 -21.93 15.73
N GLU A 103 -11.74 -21.65 16.65
CA GLU A 103 -10.38 -21.17 16.35
C GLU A 103 -9.61 -22.15 15.44
N GLU A 104 -9.79 -23.46 15.64
CA GLU A 104 -9.15 -24.50 14.85
C GLU A 104 -9.53 -24.43 13.36
N ARG A 105 -10.83 -24.23 13.07
CA ARG A 105 -11.31 -24.10 11.68
C ARG A 105 -10.97 -22.74 11.08
N PHE A 106 -10.86 -21.70 11.91
CA PHE A 106 -10.34 -20.40 11.49
C PHE A 106 -8.88 -20.52 11.04
N GLN A 107 -8.04 -21.20 11.83
CA GLN A 107 -6.63 -21.44 11.48
C GLN A 107 -6.49 -22.30 10.21
N GLN A 108 -7.30 -23.35 10.05
CA GLN A 108 -7.33 -24.15 8.82
C GLN A 108 -7.75 -23.31 7.60
N THR A 109 -8.73 -22.41 7.78
CA THR A 109 -9.19 -21.51 6.72
C THR A 109 -8.10 -20.52 6.33
N ALA A 110 -7.38 -19.96 7.31
CA ALA A 110 -6.27 -19.05 7.14
C ALA A 110 -5.08 -19.72 6.43
N ASN A 111 -4.70 -20.92 6.85
CA ASN A 111 -3.63 -21.69 6.22
C ASN A 111 -3.95 -21.97 4.74
N LEU A 112 -5.17 -22.39 4.43
CA LEU A 112 -5.61 -22.59 3.03
C LEU A 112 -5.59 -21.29 2.21
N LEU A 113 -5.98 -20.15 2.80
CA LEU A 113 -5.96 -18.86 2.09
C LEU A 113 -4.53 -18.42 1.81
N HIS A 114 -3.64 -18.59 2.78
CA HIS A 114 -2.21 -18.35 2.64
C HIS A 114 -1.59 -19.20 1.52
N ASP A 115 -1.90 -20.50 1.49
CA ASP A 115 -1.39 -21.40 0.45
C ASP A 115 -1.99 -21.10 -0.93
N GLN A 116 -3.26 -20.68 -1.00
CA GLN A 116 -3.87 -20.23 -2.26
C GLN A 116 -3.30 -18.90 -2.76
N SER A 117 -2.99 -17.95 -1.86
CA SER A 117 -2.28 -16.72 -2.26
C SER A 117 -0.89 -17.05 -2.80
N LYS A 118 -0.17 -18.02 -2.22
CA LYS A 118 1.11 -18.49 -2.76
C LYS A 118 0.95 -19.11 -4.14
N LEU A 119 -0.01 -20.02 -4.34
CA LEU A 119 -0.27 -20.67 -5.63
C LEU A 119 -0.72 -19.68 -6.73
N ALA A 120 -1.49 -18.65 -6.37
CA ALA A 120 -1.90 -17.60 -7.31
C ALA A 120 -0.72 -16.72 -7.77
N VAL A 121 0.29 -16.53 -6.92
CA VAL A 121 1.55 -15.85 -7.27
C VAL A 121 2.38 -16.71 -8.24
N PHE A 122 2.43 -18.04 -8.03
CA PHE A 122 3.18 -18.94 -8.92
C PHE A 122 2.60 -19.04 -10.35
N ASN A 123 1.28 -18.94 -10.54
CA ASN A 123 0.67 -19.06 -11.87
C ASN A 123 0.75 -17.80 -12.76
N ASN A 124 1.15 -16.64 -12.20
CA ASN A 124 1.26 -15.38 -12.94
C ASN A 124 2.70 -14.97 -13.28
N GLY A 125 3.68 -15.87 -13.13
CA GLY A 125 5.06 -15.66 -13.62
C GLY A 125 5.87 -14.57 -12.89
N GLN A 126 5.37 -13.98 -11.81
CA GLN A 126 6.07 -12.98 -11.00
C GLN A 126 6.25 -13.53 -9.59
N SER A 127 7.43 -14.09 -9.33
CA SER A 127 7.84 -14.58 -8.01
C SER A 127 8.19 -13.40 -7.12
N TRP A 128 7.28 -13.03 -6.22
CA TRP A 128 7.62 -12.20 -5.06
C TRP A 128 7.14 -12.92 -3.81
N ILE A 129 8.09 -13.66 -3.22
CA ILE A 129 7.96 -14.25 -1.90
C ILE A 129 8.22 -13.12 -0.90
N PHE A 130 7.26 -12.85 -0.01
CA PHE A 130 7.57 -12.34 1.33
C PHE A 130 7.66 -13.55 2.26
#